data_AF-A0A5D2NF19-F1
#
_entry.id   AF-A0A5D2NF19-F1
#
_cell.length_a   1.000
_cell.length_b   1.000
_cell.length_c   1.000
_cell.angle_alpha   90.00
_cell.angle_beta   90.00
_cell.angle_gamma   90.00
#
_symmetry.space_group_name_H-M   'P 1'
#
loop_
_entity.id
_entity.type
_entity.pdbx_description
1 polymer ?
#
loop_
_entity_poly.entity_id
_entity_poly.type
_entity_poly.pdbx_seq_one_letter_code
_entity_poly.pdbx_strand_id
1 'polypeptide(L)'
;MAISDTRQGVMPRGEDRDNTRSQTLAFKEAVLMTNPSNPQFRGEVDDKYQYSCENKDNKLHGWISDDDAVGFWIITPSNEFRTGGPHKQDLTSHVGPIALSMFVSTHYTGIDIDVTYKKGEAWRKAFGPVLFYLNSASSDDDCRKTLWNDAKRQLSEEIESWPYNFTRSEDLPHAGDRGEVCGQLLVRDRCVDEELMQAQSAFVGLAVPGNVGSWQTEGKGYQFWTETDYTGRFNIKNVRPGEYNLYAWVHGFIGDYKLDLNITIQPGNKVNLGTLIYDPPRNGHTLWEIGIPDRTAAEFFIPEPDPTFVNPLCLDAADKFRQYGLWDRYSDIYRHGDVVYTVGVSDYSRDWFFAHVLRNTGNITDLSTTTWQIKYNLQDVNEKGNYTLQLALAAASYAELQIRFNNLDAIQPCFTTTRIGYDNAVARHGIHGLYRLYSINIPGNRFIRGNNTIFLTQSRSHALFDAVMYDYIRLEGPAV
;
A
#
# COMPACT_ATOMS: atom_id res chain seq x y z
N MET A 1 -12.28 4.34 20.45
CA MET A 1 -11.03 4.26 19.67
C MET A 1 -11.07 5.33 18.60
N ALA A 2 -9.92 5.97 18.32
CA ALA A 2 -9.76 6.93 17.24
C ALA A 2 -8.40 6.73 16.56
N ILE A 3 -8.43 6.64 15.22
CA ILE A 3 -7.25 6.45 14.35
C ILE A 3 -7.07 7.63 13.39
N SER A 4 -8.19 8.24 12.98
CA SER A 4 -8.22 9.46 12.17
C SER A 4 -9.44 10.31 12.53
N ASP A 5 -9.61 11.45 11.87
CA ASP A 5 -10.84 12.25 11.99
C ASP A 5 -12.09 11.48 11.50
N THR A 6 -11.94 10.53 10.57
CA THR A 6 -13.02 9.76 9.93
C THR A 6 -13.19 8.35 10.48
N ARG A 7 -12.15 7.79 11.13
CA ARG A 7 -12.18 6.45 11.75
C ARG A 7 -12.12 6.55 13.26
N GLN A 8 -13.29 6.77 13.85
CA GLN A 8 -13.50 6.76 15.29
C GLN A 8 -14.75 5.95 15.63
N GLY A 9 -14.71 5.19 16.72
CA GLY A 9 -15.82 4.35 17.11
C GLY A 9 -15.67 3.74 18.49
N VAL A 10 -16.79 3.33 19.07
CA VAL A 10 -16.80 2.42 20.22
C VAL A 10 -16.36 1.05 19.71
N MET A 11 -15.57 0.34 20.51
CA MET A 11 -15.02 -0.94 20.08
C MET A 11 -15.68 -2.10 20.82
N PRO A 12 -15.83 -3.26 20.16
CA PRO A 12 -16.29 -4.47 20.83
C PRO A 12 -15.28 -4.92 21.89
N ARG A 13 -15.79 -5.66 22.88
CA ARG A 13 -14.96 -6.29 23.91
C ARG A 13 -14.41 -7.62 23.41
N GLY A 14 -13.36 -8.11 24.05
CA GLY A 14 -12.80 -9.44 23.73
C GLY A 14 -13.85 -10.56 23.85
N GLU A 15 -14.71 -10.50 24.87
CA GLU A 15 -15.81 -11.46 25.08
C GLU A 15 -16.86 -11.46 23.96
N ASP A 16 -17.03 -10.35 23.24
CA ASP A 16 -17.98 -10.27 22.13
C ASP A 16 -17.55 -11.17 20.96
N ARG A 17 -16.25 -11.46 20.86
CA ARG A 17 -15.66 -12.35 19.85
C ARG A 17 -15.70 -13.82 20.23
N ASP A 18 -16.27 -14.19 21.38
CA ASP A 18 -16.43 -15.60 21.74
C ASP A 18 -17.43 -16.29 20.80
N ASN A 19 -17.25 -17.60 20.57
CA ASN A 19 -18.10 -18.40 19.67
C ASN A 19 -19.58 -18.46 20.08
N THR A 20 -19.92 -18.05 21.31
CA THR A 20 -21.31 -17.96 21.80
C THR A 20 -21.97 -16.62 21.47
N ARG A 21 -21.18 -15.63 21.04
CA ARG A 21 -21.59 -14.23 20.80
C ARG A 21 -21.25 -13.73 19.40
N SER A 22 -20.42 -14.47 18.67
CA SER A 22 -20.02 -14.16 17.31
C SER A 22 -19.87 -15.41 16.47
N GLN A 23 -19.76 -15.23 15.16
CA GLN A 23 -19.48 -16.27 14.19
C GLN A 23 -18.20 -15.92 13.43
N THR A 24 -17.21 -16.82 13.45
CA THR A 24 -16.04 -16.70 12.57
C THR A 24 -16.46 -16.78 11.11
N LEU A 25 -15.92 -15.87 10.29
CA LEU A 25 -16.19 -15.80 8.86
C LEU A 25 -15.10 -16.55 8.07
N ALA A 26 -14.64 -16.02 6.94
CA ALA A 26 -13.71 -16.70 6.05
C ALA A 26 -12.33 -17.00 6.68
N PHE A 27 -11.96 -16.31 7.76
CA PHE A 27 -10.72 -16.49 8.51
C PHE A 27 -10.89 -16.03 9.96
N LYS A 28 -10.01 -16.53 10.85
CA LYS A 28 -10.16 -16.38 12.31
C LYS A 28 -10.16 -14.93 12.82
N GLU A 29 -9.51 -14.02 12.10
CA GLU A 29 -9.47 -12.60 12.45
C GLU A 29 -10.79 -11.86 12.19
N ALA A 30 -11.63 -12.33 11.26
CA ALA A 30 -12.92 -11.72 10.97
C ALA A 30 -14.07 -12.46 11.65
N VAL A 31 -14.83 -11.76 12.49
CA VAL A 31 -16.00 -12.33 13.18
C VAL A 31 -17.22 -11.42 12.99
N LEU A 32 -18.36 -12.04 12.69
CA LEU A 32 -19.66 -11.38 12.68
C LEU A 32 -20.27 -11.42 14.08
N MET A 33 -20.64 -10.26 14.60
CA MET A 33 -21.24 -10.13 15.93
C MET A 33 -22.73 -10.53 15.91
N THR A 34 -23.09 -11.63 16.58
CA THR A 34 -24.46 -12.18 16.58
C THR A 34 -25.21 -11.87 17.87
N ASN A 35 -24.51 -11.86 19.00
CA ASN A 35 -25.05 -11.55 20.33
C ASN A 35 -24.02 -10.80 21.22
N PRO A 36 -23.53 -9.63 20.76
CA PRO A 36 -22.56 -8.83 21.51
C PRO A 36 -23.17 -8.30 22.82
N SER A 37 -22.30 -8.04 23.80
CA SER A 37 -22.62 -7.38 25.07
C SER A 37 -23.20 -5.97 24.86
N ASN A 38 -22.71 -5.25 23.85
CA ASN A 38 -23.31 -4.02 23.37
C ASN A 38 -24.13 -4.28 22.09
N PRO A 39 -25.47 -4.18 22.14
CA PRO A 39 -26.34 -4.50 21.01
C PRO A 39 -26.10 -3.70 19.73
N GLN A 40 -25.44 -2.53 19.81
CA GLN A 40 -25.13 -1.71 18.63
C GLN A 40 -24.23 -2.45 17.64
N PHE A 41 -23.37 -3.35 18.12
CA PHE A 41 -22.44 -4.10 17.26
C PHE A 41 -23.11 -5.28 16.55
N ARG A 42 -24.38 -5.60 16.85
CA ARG A 42 -25.04 -6.76 16.23
C ARG A 42 -25.13 -6.56 14.72
N GLY A 43 -24.62 -7.52 13.96
CA GLY A 43 -24.56 -7.45 12.51
C GLY A 43 -23.28 -6.81 11.97
N GLU A 44 -22.40 -6.27 12.82
CA GLU A 44 -21.12 -5.73 12.39
C GLU A 44 -20.06 -6.83 12.32
N VAL A 45 -19.12 -6.70 11.37
CA VAL A 45 -17.91 -7.51 11.32
C VAL A 45 -16.78 -6.78 12.04
N ASP A 46 -16.17 -7.45 13.01
CA ASP A 46 -14.96 -7.00 13.70
C ASP A 46 -13.74 -7.75 13.16
N ASP A 47 -12.81 -7.00 12.58
CA ASP A 47 -11.52 -7.49 12.14
C ASP A 47 -10.43 -6.46 12.45
N LYS A 48 -9.37 -6.92 13.13
CA LYS A 48 -8.23 -6.06 13.50
C LYS A 48 -7.64 -5.29 12.32
N TYR A 49 -7.70 -5.84 11.11
CA TYR A 49 -7.11 -5.20 9.92
C TYR A 49 -7.88 -3.95 9.46
N GLN A 50 -9.13 -3.76 9.90
CA GLN A 50 -9.88 -2.51 9.69
C GLN A 50 -9.26 -1.33 10.47
N TYR A 51 -8.43 -1.62 11.48
CA TYR A 51 -7.71 -0.66 12.31
C TYR A 51 -6.27 -0.40 11.81
N SER A 52 -5.92 -0.87 10.61
CA SER A 52 -4.60 -0.65 10.02
C SER A 52 -4.47 0.77 9.45
N CYS A 53 -3.23 1.24 9.36
CA CYS A 53 -2.89 2.52 8.75
C CYS A 53 -1.48 2.44 8.11
N GLU A 54 -1.24 3.24 7.07
CA GLU A 54 0.09 3.37 6.48
C GLU A 54 1.06 4.08 7.43
N ASN A 55 2.35 3.75 7.37
CA ASN A 55 3.37 4.35 8.21
C ASN A 55 3.38 5.88 8.11
N LYS A 56 3.20 6.45 6.90
CA LYS A 56 3.19 7.91 6.69
C LYS A 56 2.08 8.62 7.47
N ASP A 57 0.96 7.95 7.70
CA ASP A 57 -0.24 8.51 8.35
C ASP A 57 -0.38 8.08 9.81
N ASN A 58 0.23 6.96 10.20
CA ASN A 58 0.18 6.40 11.56
C ASN A 58 1.04 7.22 12.55
N LYS A 59 0.60 8.44 12.88
CA LYS A 59 1.30 9.36 13.78
C LYS A 59 0.59 9.53 15.12
N LEU A 60 -0.74 9.39 15.16
CA LEU A 60 -1.57 9.54 16.34
C LEU A 60 -2.76 8.58 16.27
N HIS A 61 -2.95 7.80 17.33
CA HIS A 61 -4.13 6.96 17.52
C HIS A 61 -4.31 6.65 19.00
N GLY A 62 -5.51 6.23 19.40
CA GLY A 62 -5.76 5.97 20.81
C GLY A 62 -7.21 5.69 21.18
N TRP A 63 -7.49 5.94 22.45
CA TRP A 63 -8.73 5.58 23.14
C TRP A 63 -9.24 6.74 23.97
N ILE A 64 -10.56 6.82 24.09
CA ILE A 64 -11.25 7.73 24.98
C ILE A 64 -12.09 6.87 25.94
N SER A 65 -11.99 7.16 27.23
CA SER A 65 -12.94 6.72 28.26
C SER A 65 -13.99 7.80 28.42
N ASP A 66 -15.24 7.51 28.04
CA ASP A 66 -16.35 8.46 28.24
C ASP A 66 -16.68 8.62 29.73
N ASP A 67 -16.58 7.55 30.51
CA ASP A 67 -16.91 7.53 31.94
C ASP A 67 -16.00 8.47 32.73
N ASP A 68 -14.71 8.53 32.38
CA ASP A 68 -13.69 9.34 33.06
C ASP A 68 -13.39 10.66 32.32
N ALA A 69 -13.91 10.84 31.10
CA ALA A 69 -13.52 11.91 30.18
C ALA A 69 -11.98 12.02 29.98
N VAL A 70 -11.32 10.87 29.81
CA VAL A 70 -9.86 10.75 29.65
C VAL A 70 -9.51 10.18 28.29
N GLY A 71 -8.48 10.74 27.66
CA GLY A 71 -7.86 10.21 26.44
C GLY A 71 -6.52 9.53 26.74
N PHE A 72 -6.27 8.41 26.05
CA PHE A 72 -4.99 7.71 26.00
C PHE A 72 -4.53 7.62 24.55
N TRP A 73 -3.36 8.17 24.25
CA TRP A 73 -2.89 8.37 22.88
C TRP A 73 -1.48 7.84 22.70
N ILE A 74 -1.24 7.21 21.56
CA ILE A 74 0.09 6.86 21.06
C ILE A 74 0.45 7.91 20.02
N ILE A 75 1.52 8.66 20.27
CA ILE A 75 2.06 9.68 19.38
C ILE A 75 3.45 9.24 18.89
N THR A 76 3.65 9.24 17.58
CA THR A 76 4.91 8.90 16.93
C THR A 76 5.33 10.04 15.99
N PRO A 77 6.26 10.94 16.41
CA PRO A 77 6.65 12.10 15.62
C PRO A 77 7.58 11.77 14.44
N SER A 78 8.14 10.56 14.42
CA SER A 78 9.09 10.12 13.38
C SER A 78 8.87 8.67 12.98
N ASN A 79 8.94 8.41 11.68
CA ASN A 79 8.87 7.08 11.11
C ASN A 79 10.25 6.41 10.94
N GLU A 80 11.34 7.02 11.43
CA GLU A 80 12.70 6.60 11.08
C GLU A 80 13.03 5.14 11.38
N PHE A 81 12.42 4.60 12.43
CA PHE A 81 12.62 3.24 12.90
C PHE A 81 11.70 2.22 12.23
N ARG A 82 10.64 2.66 11.54
CA ARG A 82 9.67 1.77 10.91
C ARG A 82 10.27 1.12 9.66
N THR A 83 9.64 0.04 9.23
CA THR A 83 10.12 -0.82 8.15
C THR A 83 9.27 -0.62 6.89
N GLY A 84 9.83 -0.94 5.72
CA GLY A 84 9.08 -1.00 4.45
C GLY A 84 8.62 0.34 3.88
N GLY A 85 9.22 1.45 4.31
CA GLY A 85 8.94 2.78 3.76
C GLY A 85 7.58 3.38 4.17
N PRO A 86 7.14 4.45 3.47
CA PRO A 86 6.01 5.27 3.91
C PRO A 86 4.65 4.59 3.77
N HIS A 87 4.49 3.68 2.80
CA HIS A 87 3.21 3.04 2.46
C HIS A 87 3.04 1.67 3.12
N LYS A 88 4.03 1.16 3.85
CA LYS A 88 3.82 -0.07 4.61
C LYS A 88 2.70 0.17 5.63
N GLN A 89 1.73 -0.73 5.64
CA GLN A 89 0.62 -0.71 6.58
C GLN A 89 0.90 -1.59 7.80
N ASP A 90 0.38 -1.16 8.95
CA ASP A 90 0.40 -1.92 10.19
C ASP A 90 -0.80 -1.59 11.09
N LEU A 91 -1.03 -2.46 12.08
CA LEU A 91 -2.13 -2.30 13.05
C LEU A 91 -1.86 -1.12 13.97
N THR A 92 -2.91 -0.33 14.23
CA THR A 92 -2.88 0.74 15.26
C THR A 92 -3.59 0.31 16.53
N SER A 93 -4.65 -0.50 16.42
CA SER A 93 -5.51 -0.94 17.51
C SER A 93 -5.93 -2.40 17.34
N HIS A 94 -6.55 -2.98 18.36
CA HIS A 94 -7.13 -4.32 18.34
C HIS A 94 -8.47 -4.33 19.11
N VAL A 95 -9.23 -5.43 19.06
CA VAL A 95 -10.46 -5.61 19.87
C VAL A 95 -10.21 -5.34 21.35
N GLY A 96 -11.20 -4.76 22.04
CA GLY A 96 -11.05 -4.27 23.41
C GLY A 96 -10.11 -3.06 23.48
N PRO A 97 -9.78 -2.53 24.68
CA PRO A 97 -9.00 -1.31 24.84
C PRO A 97 -7.49 -1.55 24.59
N ILE A 98 -7.14 -1.99 23.37
CA ILE A 98 -5.77 -2.29 22.95
C ILE A 98 -5.33 -1.26 21.91
N ALA A 99 -4.28 -0.51 22.23
CA ALA A 99 -3.53 0.31 21.28
C ALA A 99 -2.15 -0.31 21.04
N LEU A 100 -1.71 -0.29 19.79
CA LEU A 100 -0.49 -0.95 19.33
C LEU A 100 0.48 0.09 18.76
N SER A 101 1.77 -0.09 19.07
CA SER A 101 2.87 0.55 18.35
C SER A 101 3.68 -0.55 17.67
N MET A 102 3.34 -0.84 16.42
CA MET A 102 4.00 -1.90 15.64
C MET A 102 5.39 -1.42 15.20
N PHE A 103 6.41 -2.22 15.51
CA PHE A 103 7.80 -1.93 15.09
C PHE A 103 8.19 -2.68 13.82
N VAL A 104 7.90 -3.99 13.79
CA VAL A 104 8.16 -4.88 12.66
C VAL A 104 7.02 -5.88 12.57
N SER A 105 6.53 -6.14 11.36
CA SER A 105 5.53 -7.16 11.08
C SER A 105 5.61 -7.60 9.62
N THR A 106 5.09 -8.77 9.31
CA THR A 106 4.88 -9.25 7.94
C THR A 106 3.54 -8.78 7.33
N HIS A 107 2.86 -7.83 7.98
CA HIS A 107 1.60 -7.29 7.49
C HIS A 107 1.81 -6.52 6.18
N TYR A 108 1.01 -6.84 5.16
CA TYR A 108 0.99 -6.23 3.82
C TYR A 108 2.30 -6.35 3.01
N THR A 109 3.26 -7.12 3.50
CA THR A 109 4.55 -7.34 2.84
C THR A 109 4.96 -8.80 2.78
N GLY A 110 4.47 -9.63 3.70
CA GLY A 110 4.86 -11.02 3.79
C GLY A 110 6.24 -11.22 4.41
N ILE A 111 6.84 -12.39 4.16
CA ILE A 111 8.15 -12.76 4.73
C ILE A 111 9.31 -11.99 4.09
N ASP A 112 9.07 -11.27 2.99
CA ASP A 112 10.10 -10.51 2.28
C ASP A 112 10.67 -9.36 3.12
N ILE A 113 9.91 -8.85 4.10
CA ILE A 113 10.37 -7.83 5.05
C ILE A 113 11.00 -8.42 6.31
N ASP A 114 10.93 -9.73 6.49
CA ASP A 114 11.34 -10.36 7.74
C ASP A 114 12.84 -10.23 7.96
N VAL A 115 13.23 -10.14 9.21
CA VAL A 115 14.61 -9.86 9.59
C VAL A 115 15.32 -11.13 10.01
N THR A 116 16.12 -11.70 9.10
CA THR A 116 16.96 -12.86 9.41
C THR A 116 18.37 -12.44 9.84
N TYR A 117 18.87 -13.03 10.94
CA TYR A 117 20.22 -12.80 11.46
C TYR A 117 21.08 -14.03 11.28
N LYS A 118 22.32 -13.85 10.82
CA LYS A 118 23.30 -14.94 10.75
C LYS A 118 23.83 -15.24 12.15
N LYS A 119 24.22 -16.50 12.40
CA LYS A 119 24.88 -16.87 13.65
C LYS A 119 26.13 -15.99 13.85
N GLY A 120 26.17 -15.27 14.97
CA GLY A 120 27.26 -14.34 15.30
C GLY A 120 27.11 -12.93 14.73
N GLU A 121 26.02 -12.61 14.03
CA GLU A 121 25.70 -11.25 13.60
C GLU A 121 25.24 -10.42 14.81
N ALA A 122 26.04 -9.43 15.20
CA ALA A 122 25.61 -8.43 16.16
C ALA A 122 24.70 -7.42 15.45
N TRP A 123 23.52 -7.16 16.02
CA TRP A 123 22.58 -6.18 15.49
C TRP A 123 21.97 -5.35 16.62
N ARG A 124 21.82 -4.05 16.38
CA ARG A 124 21.25 -3.09 17.34
C ARG A 124 20.46 -2.01 16.59
N LYS A 125 19.26 -1.70 17.09
CA LYS A 125 18.39 -0.63 16.58
C LYS A 125 17.57 -0.06 17.73
N ALA A 126 17.43 1.26 17.78
CA ALA A 126 16.49 1.94 18.65
C ALA A 126 15.15 2.07 17.94
N PHE A 127 14.07 1.66 18.60
CA PHE A 127 12.71 1.85 18.14
C PHE A 127 12.08 3.03 18.88
N GLY A 128 11.40 3.90 18.14
CA GLY A 128 10.79 5.11 18.68
C GLY A 128 11.53 6.40 18.29
N PRO A 129 11.20 7.52 18.96
CA PRO A 129 10.37 7.59 20.17
C PRO A 129 8.90 7.30 19.90
N VAL A 130 8.24 6.78 20.92
CA VAL A 130 6.79 6.61 20.98
C VAL A 130 6.34 7.25 22.29
N LEU A 131 5.53 8.31 22.19
CA LEU A 131 4.97 9.00 23.33
C LEU A 131 3.61 8.41 23.67
N PHE A 132 3.42 8.04 24.93
CA PHE A 132 2.10 7.77 25.49
C PHE A 132 1.59 9.04 26.15
N TYR A 133 0.60 9.67 25.55
CA TYR A 133 0.03 10.93 25.99
C TYR A 133 -1.33 10.70 26.65
N LEU A 134 -1.54 11.33 27.81
CA LEU A 134 -2.78 11.29 28.57
C LEU A 134 -3.31 12.71 28.69
N ASN A 135 -4.59 12.89 28.37
CA ASN A 135 -5.29 14.14 28.62
C ASN A 135 -6.67 13.88 29.23
N SER A 136 -7.27 14.94 29.78
CA SER A 136 -8.60 14.88 30.39
C SER A 136 -9.39 16.12 29.99
N ALA A 137 -10.72 16.00 29.99
CA ALA A 137 -11.65 17.08 29.69
C ALA A 137 -12.75 17.15 30.76
N SER A 138 -13.56 18.21 30.75
CA SER A 138 -14.83 18.19 31.45
C SER A 138 -15.73 17.08 30.87
N SER A 139 -16.48 16.41 31.73
CA SER A 139 -17.47 15.39 31.34
C SER A 139 -18.74 16.05 30.77
N ASP A 140 -18.60 16.70 29.61
CA ASP A 140 -19.68 17.28 28.81
C ASP A 140 -19.82 16.57 27.45
N ASP A 141 -20.83 16.95 26.66
CA ASP A 141 -21.15 16.31 25.38
C ASP A 141 -20.03 16.45 24.32
N ASP A 142 -19.10 17.40 24.49
CA ASP A 142 -18.01 17.68 23.56
C ASP A 142 -16.66 17.06 24.00
N CYS A 143 -16.64 16.28 25.09
CA CYS A 143 -15.41 15.75 25.69
C CYS A 143 -14.53 14.99 24.67
N ARG A 144 -15.13 14.13 23.83
CA ARG A 144 -14.40 13.33 22.82
C ARG A 144 -13.66 14.21 21.82
N LYS A 145 -14.32 15.27 21.33
CA LYS A 145 -13.75 16.21 20.36
C LYS A 145 -12.63 17.03 21.00
N THR A 146 -12.83 17.46 22.24
CA THR A 146 -11.81 18.19 23.02
C THR A 146 -10.56 17.33 23.21
N LEU A 147 -10.71 16.09 23.68
CA LEU A 147 -9.60 15.15 23.91
C LEU A 147 -8.83 14.85 22.61
N TRP A 148 -9.54 14.60 21.51
CA TRP A 148 -8.93 14.33 20.21
C TRP A 148 -8.17 15.55 19.65
N ASN A 149 -8.75 16.75 19.72
CA ASN A 149 -8.11 17.96 19.21
C ASN A 149 -6.87 18.34 20.03
N ASP A 150 -6.91 18.14 21.35
CA ASP A 150 -5.74 18.34 22.20
C ASP A 150 -4.63 17.30 21.92
N ALA A 151 -4.98 16.04 21.64
CA ALA A 151 -4.01 15.05 21.19
C ALA A 151 -3.37 15.42 19.83
N LYS A 152 -4.15 16.00 18.90
CA LYS A 152 -3.62 16.56 17.64
C LYS A 152 -2.70 17.76 17.87
N ARG A 153 -3.04 18.66 18.81
CA ARG A 153 -2.14 19.75 19.24
C ARG A 153 -0.83 19.18 19.76
N GLN A 154 -0.88 18.20 20.67
CA GLN A 154 0.31 17.55 21.20
C GLN A 154 1.15 16.91 20.08
N LEU A 155 0.53 16.20 19.14
CA LEU A 155 1.23 15.63 17.99
C LEU A 155 2.04 16.69 17.23
N SER A 156 1.45 17.86 16.95
CA SER A 156 2.16 18.95 16.26
C SER A 156 3.37 19.42 17.04
N GLU A 157 3.25 19.59 18.36
CA GLU A 157 4.36 19.98 19.23
C GLU A 157 5.49 18.93 19.24
N GLU A 158 5.14 17.64 19.24
CA GLU A 158 6.13 16.56 19.18
C GLU A 158 6.85 16.48 17.83
N ILE A 159 6.14 16.72 16.71
CA ILE A 159 6.75 16.79 15.38
C ILE A 159 7.74 17.96 15.30
N GLU A 160 7.37 19.14 15.81
CA GLU A 160 8.24 20.32 15.82
C GLU A 160 9.45 20.15 16.76
N SER A 161 9.26 19.44 17.87
CA SER A 161 10.30 19.19 18.87
C SER A 161 11.25 18.06 18.49
N TRP A 162 10.89 17.21 17.52
CA TRP A 162 11.73 16.11 17.06
C TRP A 162 12.88 16.62 16.17
N PRO A 163 14.15 16.25 16.43
CA PRO A 163 14.64 15.24 17.38
C PRO A 163 14.88 15.76 18.79
N TYR A 164 14.58 14.93 19.79
CA TYR A 164 14.72 15.30 21.19
C TYR A 164 16.18 15.37 21.65
N ASN A 165 16.48 16.37 22.49
CA ASN A 165 17.81 16.51 23.11
C ASN A 165 17.89 15.93 24.55
N PHE A 166 16.76 15.50 25.14
CA PHE A 166 16.75 14.95 26.50
C PHE A 166 17.17 13.47 26.57
N THR A 167 17.21 12.77 25.43
CA THR A 167 17.55 11.33 25.36
C THR A 167 19.03 11.12 25.66
N ARG A 168 19.38 10.34 26.68
CA ARG A 168 20.78 10.08 27.06
C ARG A 168 21.42 8.87 26.35
N SER A 169 20.67 8.17 25.52
CA SER A 169 21.16 6.98 24.82
C SER A 169 21.92 7.40 23.56
N GLU A 170 23.14 6.88 23.39
CA GLU A 170 23.91 7.04 22.15
C GLU A 170 23.21 6.42 20.93
N ASP A 171 22.28 5.48 21.15
CA ASP A 171 21.48 4.88 20.09
C ASP A 171 20.33 5.78 19.59
N LEU A 172 20.17 6.98 20.16
CA LEU A 172 19.27 8.03 19.69
C LEU A 172 20.04 9.35 19.55
N PRO A 173 20.66 9.61 18.37
CA PRO A 173 21.43 10.82 18.14
C PRO A 173 20.59 12.08 18.37
N HIS A 174 21.21 13.09 18.99
CA HIS A 174 20.60 14.40 19.20
C HIS A 174 20.37 15.14 17.87
N ALA A 175 19.60 16.22 17.92
CA ALA A 175 19.30 17.02 16.73
C ALA A 175 20.57 17.52 16.02
N GLY A 176 21.57 17.98 16.78
CA GLY A 176 22.85 18.46 16.23
C GLY A 176 23.75 17.37 15.64
N ASP A 177 23.50 16.10 15.99
CA ASP A 177 24.28 14.95 15.53
C ASP A 177 23.69 14.29 14.28
N ARG A 178 22.64 14.91 13.72
CA ARG A 178 21.94 14.44 12.52
C ARG A 178 22.24 15.35 11.33
N GLY A 179 22.10 14.80 10.13
CA GLY A 179 22.30 15.51 8.88
C GLY A 179 20.99 15.80 8.14
N GLU A 180 21.13 16.42 6.98
CA GLU A 180 20.04 16.83 6.10
C GLU A 180 20.45 16.55 4.64
N VAL A 181 19.50 16.09 3.83
CA VAL A 181 19.70 15.90 2.38
C VAL A 181 18.62 16.65 1.62
N CYS A 182 19.01 17.50 0.68
CA CYS A 182 18.08 18.23 -0.16
C CYS A 182 18.46 18.15 -1.65
N GLY A 183 17.49 18.46 -2.50
CA GLY A 183 17.65 18.48 -3.94
C GLY A 183 16.33 18.75 -4.66
N GLN A 184 16.33 18.55 -5.97
CA GLN A 184 15.15 18.61 -6.82
C GLN A 184 15.09 17.35 -7.67
N LEU A 185 13.96 16.66 -7.70
CA LEU A 185 13.69 15.55 -8.60
C LEU A 185 12.82 16.04 -9.76
N LEU A 186 13.25 15.74 -10.97
CA LEU A 186 12.49 15.98 -12.20
C LEU A 186 12.29 14.66 -12.94
N VAL A 187 11.26 14.59 -13.77
CA VAL A 187 10.96 13.40 -14.58
C VAL A 187 11.24 13.70 -16.05
N ARG A 188 11.82 12.74 -16.76
CA ARG A 188 12.04 12.79 -18.20
C ARG A 188 11.36 11.61 -18.88
N ASP A 189 10.27 11.86 -19.58
CA ASP A 189 9.62 10.88 -20.46
C ASP A 189 9.32 11.51 -21.81
N ARG A 190 10.23 11.31 -22.78
CA ARG A 190 10.15 11.91 -24.13
C ARG A 190 8.94 11.44 -24.94
N CYS A 191 8.28 10.37 -24.53
CA CYS A 191 7.04 9.93 -25.18
C CYS A 191 5.82 10.72 -24.68
N VAL A 192 5.95 11.47 -23.58
CA VAL A 192 4.91 12.32 -22.98
C VAL A 192 5.20 13.79 -23.26
N ASP A 193 6.41 14.25 -22.93
CA ASP A 193 6.85 15.63 -23.12
C ASP A 193 8.35 15.68 -23.46
N GLU A 194 8.74 16.58 -24.36
CA GLU A 194 10.16 16.80 -24.68
C GLU A 194 10.90 17.51 -23.54
N GLU A 195 10.17 18.30 -22.74
CA GLU A 195 10.71 19.02 -21.58
C GLU A 195 10.75 18.16 -20.31
N LEU A 196 11.54 18.61 -19.32
CA LEU A 196 11.58 17.99 -18.01
C LEU A 196 10.32 18.34 -17.22
N MET A 197 9.62 17.32 -16.73
CA MET A 197 8.42 17.47 -15.91
C MET A 197 8.79 17.57 -14.44
N GLN A 198 7.97 18.30 -13.67
CA GLN A 198 8.13 18.37 -12.21
C GLN A 198 7.71 17.05 -11.57
N ALA A 199 8.54 16.48 -10.69
CA ALA A 199 8.16 15.31 -9.92
C ALA A 199 7.29 15.70 -8.72
N GLN A 200 6.07 16.18 -8.96
CA GLN A 200 5.13 16.54 -7.90
C GLN A 200 4.66 15.29 -7.15
N SER A 201 4.48 15.40 -5.82
CA SER A 201 3.98 14.29 -4.97
C SER A 201 4.83 13.02 -5.08
N ALA A 202 6.14 13.20 -5.28
CA ALA A 202 7.10 12.11 -5.28
C ALA A 202 7.53 11.82 -3.84
N PHE A 203 7.51 10.55 -3.46
CA PHE A 203 8.12 10.12 -2.21
C PHE A 203 9.60 9.91 -2.44
N VAL A 204 10.43 10.70 -1.75
CA VAL A 204 11.89 10.66 -1.83
C VAL A 204 12.42 10.25 -0.47
N GLY A 205 13.30 9.25 -0.43
CA GLY A 205 13.79 8.73 0.83
C GLY A 205 15.21 8.19 0.81
N LEU A 206 15.79 8.12 2.00
CA LEU A 206 17.07 7.49 2.28
C LEU A 206 16.82 6.17 2.99
N ALA A 207 17.40 5.11 2.47
CA ALA A 207 17.46 3.81 3.11
C ALA A 207 18.86 3.21 2.90
N VAL A 208 19.13 2.07 3.54
CA VAL A 208 20.42 1.40 3.39
C VAL A 208 20.74 1.12 1.90
N PRO A 209 22.02 1.09 1.51
CA PRO A 209 22.38 0.79 0.13
C PRO A 209 21.88 -0.58 -0.32
N GLY A 210 21.34 -0.64 -1.53
CA GLY A 210 20.66 -1.83 -2.02
C GLY A 210 20.24 -1.73 -3.48
N ASN A 211 19.49 -2.73 -3.95
CA ASN A 211 18.94 -2.73 -5.30
C ASN A 211 17.82 -1.68 -5.43
N VAL A 212 17.51 -1.29 -6.67
CA VAL A 212 16.32 -0.47 -6.99
C VAL A 212 15.08 -1.10 -6.34
N GLY A 213 14.28 -0.28 -5.66
CA GLY A 213 13.06 -0.73 -4.96
C GLY A 213 13.26 -1.52 -3.67
N SER A 214 14.50 -1.82 -3.25
CA SER A 214 14.76 -2.66 -2.05
C SER A 214 14.30 -2.04 -0.73
N TRP A 215 14.07 -0.73 -0.69
CA TRP A 215 13.58 0.00 0.48
C TRP A 215 12.21 -0.49 0.98
N GLN A 216 11.36 -1.02 0.08
CA GLN A 216 10.02 -1.49 0.42
C GLN A 216 10.02 -2.80 1.24
N THR A 217 11.14 -3.54 1.19
CA THR A 217 11.38 -4.77 1.94
C THR A 217 12.46 -4.61 3.02
N GLU A 218 12.93 -3.39 3.26
CA GLU A 218 13.98 -3.13 4.24
C GLU A 218 13.42 -3.16 5.67
N GLY A 219 13.86 -4.15 6.45
CA GLY A 219 13.41 -4.43 7.82
C GLY A 219 14.42 -4.15 8.95
N LYS A 220 15.73 -4.05 8.63
CA LYS A 220 16.85 -3.91 9.59
C LYS A 220 17.26 -2.47 9.85
N GLY A 221 17.40 -1.67 8.81
CA GLY A 221 17.94 -0.32 8.84
C GLY A 221 16.93 0.75 9.25
N TYR A 222 17.38 1.98 9.30
CA TYR A 222 16.51 3.16 9.39
C TYR A 222 16.14 3.64 7.98
N GLN A 223 14.99 4.29 7.85
CA GLN A 223 14.58 4.93 6.60
C GLN A 223 14.04 6.33 6.87
N PHE A 224 14.30 7.26 5.96
CA PHE A 224 13.87 8.65 6.10
C PHE A 224 13.17 9.06 4.81
N TRP A 225 11.96 9.58 4.90
CA TRP A 225 11.12 9.87 3.74
C TRP A 225 10.52 11.26 3.85
N THR A 226 10.37 11.90 2.70
CA THR A 226 9.65 13.16 2.53
C THR A 226 8.92 13.15 1.19
N GLU A 227 8.00 14.08 1.01
CA GLU A 227 7.35 14.33 -0.26
C GLU A 227 7.96 15.56 -0.92
N THR A 228 8.04 15.54 -2.25
CA THR A 228 8.43 16.73 -3.01
C THR A 228 7.34 17.80 -2.98
N ASP A 229 7.75 19.05 -3.10
CA ASP A 229 6.82 20.14 -3.41
C ASP A 229 6.36 20.10 -4.88
N TYR A 230 5.52 21.07 -5.27
CA TYR A 230 5.00 21.19 -6.65
C TYR A 230 6.08 21.45 -7.72
N THR A 231 7.31 21.75 -7.32
CA THR A 231 8.49 21.91 -8.19
C THR A 231 9.46 20.72 -8.10
N GLY A 232 9.05 19.62 -7.47
CA GLY A 232 9.92 18.46 -7.30
C GLY A 232 11.03 18.64 -6.26
N ARG A 233 11.06 19.74 -5.49
CA ARG A 233 12.09 19.94 -4.46
C ARG A 233 11.78 19.13 -3.22
N PHE A 234 12.81 18.52 -2.65
CA PHE A 234 12.70 17.73 -1.43
C PHE A 234 13.74 18.17 -0.39
N ASN A 235 13.37 17.94 0.87
CA ASN A 235 14.27 18.12 2.01
C ASN A 235 14.01 17.02 3.05
N ILE A 236 14.98 16.13 3.20
CA ILE A 236 14.98 15.04 4.18
C ILE A 236 15.84 15.50 5.36
N LYS A 237 15.18 15.89 6.45
CA LYS A 237 15.82 16.39 7.67
C LYS A 237 16.07 15.27 8.67
N ASN A 238 16.88 15.58 9.69
CA ASN A 238 17.07 14.75 10.89
C ASN A 238 17.60 13.34 10.60
N VAL A 239 18.38 13.19 9.53
CA VAL A 239 18.92 11.91 9.08
C VAL A 239 20.05 11.47 10.01
N ARG A 240 20.01 10.22 10.47
CA ARG A 240 21.05 9.68 11.34
C ARG A 240 22.36 9.50 10.56
N PRO A 241 23.54 9.74 11.18
CA PRO A 241 24.82 9.43 10.55
C PRO A 241 24.86 7.99 10.06
N GLY A 242 25.42 7.78 8.86
CA GLY A 242 25.43 6.48 8.20
C GLY A 242 25.58 6.59 6.68
N GLU A 243 25.60 5.43 6.04
CA GLU A 243 25.65 5.29 4.58
C GLU A 243 24.26 4.95 4.04
N TYR A 244 23.83 5.66 3.00
CA TYR A 244 22.51 5.49 2.40
C TYR A 244 22.56 5.55 0.87
N ASN A 245 21.55 4.99 0.21
CA ASN A 245 21.18 5.42 -1.14
C ASN A 245 19.90 6.26 -1.06
N LEU A 246 19.76 7.18 -2.02
CA LEU A 246 18.51 7.88 -2.23
C LEU A 246 17.63 7.09 -3.19
N TYR A 247 16.39 6.86 -2.78
CA TYR A 247 15.34 6.22 -3.55
C TYR A 247 14.21 7.21 -3.75
N ALA A 248 13.48 7.05 -4.85
CA ALA A 248 12.23 7.78 -5.03
C ALA A 248 11.25 7.02 -5.88
N TRP A 249 9.99 7.45 -5.83
CA TRP A 249 9.00 7.15 -6.85
C TRP A 249 8.06 8.32 -6.98
N VAL A 250 7.45 8.46 -8.14
CA VAL A 250 6.69 9.66 -8.52
C VAL A 250 5.28 9.24 -8.87
N HIS A 251 4.29 9.84 -8.21
CA HIS A 251 2.89 9.65 -8.58
C HIS A 251 2.68 9.98 -10.07
N GLY A 252 1.96 9.13 -10.79
CA GLY A 252 1.75 9.22 -12.23
C GLY A 252 2.84 8.57 -13.09
N PHE A 253 3.92 8.04 -12.49
CA PHE A 253 4.98 7.34 -13.22
C PHE A 253 5.28 5.97 -12.60
N ILE A 254 5.35 4.95 -13.45
CA ILE A 254 5.76 3.59 -13.03
C ILE A 254 7.24 3.53 -12.67
N GLY A 255 7.59 2.58 -11.79
CA GLY A 255 8.96 2.21 -11.45
C GLY A 255 9.49 2.85 -10.17
N ASP A 256 10.76 2.55 -9.91
CA ASP A 256 11.52 3.04 -8.76
C ASP A 256 12.76 3.79 -9.26
N TYR A 257 12.97 4.99 -8.76
CA TYR A 257 14.22 5.71 -8.87
C TYR A 257 15.19 5.28 -7.77
N LYS A 258 16.45 5.12 -8.13
CA LYS A 258 17.58 5.02 -7.20
C LYS A 258 18.70 5.89 -7.73
N LEU A 259 19.24 6.76 -6.89
CA LEU A 259 20.47 7.45 -7.20
C LEU A 259 21.66 6.50 -7.02
N ASP A 260 22.45 6.31 -8.08
CA ASP A 260 23.67 5.50 -8.07
C ASP A 260 24.85 6.22 -7.41
N LEU A 261 24.62 6.69 -6.19
CA LEU A 261 25.59 7.33 -5.33
C LEU A 261 25.34 6.89 -3.88
N ASN A 262 26.41 6.48 -3.19
CA ASN A 262 26.38 6.31 -1.74
C ASN A 262 26.47 7.69 -1.08
N ILE A 263 25.51 7.99 -0.22
CA ILE A 263 25.41 9.24 0.51
C ILE A 263 25.86 8.98 1.95
N THR A 264 27.01 9.53 2.30
CA THR A 264 27.53 9.54 3.67
C THR A 264 26.91 10.70 4.45
N ILE A 265 26.16 10.40 5.49
CA ILE A 265 25.64 11.36 6.45
C ILE A 265 26.58 11.43 7.65
N GLN A 266 27.01 12.65 7.97
CA GLN A 266 27.85 12.97 9.12
C GLN A 266 27.10 13.94 10.05
N PRO A 267 27.43 13.97 11.35
CA PRO A 267 26.83 14.92 12.29
C PRO A 267 26.80 16.36 11.77
N GLY A 268 25.60 16.98 11.76
CA GLY A 268 25.39 18.36 11.34
C GLY A 268 25.56 18.65 9.85
N ASN A 269 25.85 17.63 9.02
CA ASN A 269 26.10 17.86 7.60
C ASN A 269 24.83 18.17 6.82
N LYS A 270 24.98 18.98 5.77
CA LYS A 270 23.91 19.29 4.81
C LYS A 270 24.39 18.91 3.43
N VAL A 271 23.78 17.88 2.85
CA VAL A 271 24.12 17.37 1.52
C VAL A 271 23.11 17.93 0.52
N ASN A 272 23.59 18.70 -0.45
CA ASN A 272 22.77 19.15 -1.56
C ASN A 272 23.11 18.33 -2.81
N LEU A 273 22.13 17.60 -3.32
CA LEU A 273 22.27 16.73 -4.49
C LEU A 273 21.99 17.45 -5.82
N GLY A 274 21.62 18.73 -5.77
CA GLY A 274 21.25 19.52 -6.94
C GLY A 274 19.98 18.98 -7.61
N THR A 275 19.97 19.01 -8.94
CA THR A 275 18.86 18.48 -9.75
C THR A 275 19.15 17.04 -10.15
N LEU A 276 18.22 16.16 -9.80
CA LEU A 276 18.18 14.74 -10.13
C LEU A 276 17.13 14.51 -11.21
N ILE A 277 17.39 13.58 -12.13
CA ILE A 277 16.48 13.24 -13.23
C ILE A 277 16.08 11.79 -13.09
N TYR A 278 14.78 11.53 -13.03
CA TYR A 278 14.20 10.21 -13.13
C TYR A 278 13.76 9.92 -14.56
N ASP A 279 14.32 8.87 -15.14
CA ASP A 279 13.87 8.28 -16.40
C ASP A 279 12.97 7.06 -16.09
N PRO A 280 11.64 7.22 -16.04
CA PRO A 280 10.74 6.10 -15.82
C PRO A 280 10.85 5.08 -16.96
N PRO A 281 10.58 3.78 -16.70
CA PRO A 281 10.63 2.74 -17.72
C PRO A 281 9.76 3.10 -18.93
N ARG A 282 10.39 3.15 -20.10
CA ARG A 282 9.77 3.52 -21.39
C ARG A 282 10.55 2.88 -22.53
N ASN A 283 9.89 2.08 -23.36
CA ASN A 283 10.46 1.52 -24.57
C ASN A 283 9.85 2.16 -25.83
N GLY A 284 8.56 2.50 -25.81
CA GLY A 284 7.88 3.15 -26.94
C GLY A 284 6.67 3.98 -26.55
N HIS A 285 6.04 4.62 -27.55
CA HIS A 285 4.82 5.42 -27.35
C HIS A 285 3.68 4.57 -26.76
N THR A 286 2.94 5.14 -25.82
CA THR A 286 1.73 4.53 -25.27
C THR A 286 0.70 4.33 -26.37
N LEU A 287 0.22 3.10 -26.56
CA LEU A 287 -0.92 2.78 -27.41
C LEU A 287 -2.24 2.89 -26.61
N TRP A 288 -2.20 2.43 -25.37
CA TRP A 288 -3.27 2.57 -24.38
C TRP A 288 -2.74 2.25 -22.99
N GLU A 289 -3.48 2.69 -21.98
CA GLU A 289 -3.19 2.47 -20.57
C GLU A 289 -4.48 2.31 -19.74
N ILE A 290 -4.37 1.72 -18.56
CA ILE A 290 -5.45 1.44 -17.61
C ILE A 290 -4.92 1.71 -16.20
N GLY A 291 -5.65 2.52 -15.41
CA GLY A 291 -5.28 2.90 -14.04
C GLY A 291 -4.39 4.14 -13.97
N ILE A 292 -3.92 4.46 -12.76
CA ILE A 292 -3.02 5.57 -12.45
C ILE A 292 -1.78 4.99 -11.76
N PRO A 293 -0.54 5.28 -12.19
CA PRO A 293 0.65 4.78 -11.49
C PRO A 293 0.84 5.47 -10.13
N ASP A 294 0.22 4.94 -9.09
CA ASP A 294 0.24 5.50 -7.73
C ASP A 294 0.45 4.45 -6.63
N ARG A 295 0.67 3.20 -7.05
CA ARG A 295 0.95 2.00 -6.26
C ARG A 295 -0.25 1.49 -5.48
N THR A 296 -1.46 1.95 -5.79
CA THR A 296 -2.69 1.47 -5.17
C THR A 296 -3.67 0.94 -6.23
N ALA A 297 -4.71 0.27 -5.76
CA ALA A 297 -5.84 -0.14 -6.60
C ALA A 297 -7.11 0.69 -6.30
N ALA A 298 -6.94 1.86 -5.67
CA ALA A 298 -8.03 2.63 -5.07
C ALA A 298 -8.92 3.35 -6.09
N GLU A 299 -8.41 3.59 -7.30
CA GLU A 299 -9.12 4.20 -8.42
C GLU A 299 -10.00 3.20 -9.18
N PHE A 300 -9.75 1.89 -9.00
CA PHE A 300 -10.53 0.83 -9.63
C PHE A 300 -11.88 0.60 -8.95
N PHE A 301 -12.71 -0.24 -9.57
CA PHE A 301 -14.05 -0.53 -9.08
C PHE A 301 -14.04 -1.34 -7.78
N ILE A 302 -14.25 -0.63 -6.66
CA ILE A 302 -14.54 -1.19 -5.35
C ILE A 302 -16.07 -1.31 -5.22
N PRO A 303 -16.64 -2.52 -5.05
CA PRO A 303 -18.08 -2.71 -4.99
C PRO A 303 -18.66 -2.19 -3.66
N GLU A 304 -19.98 -2.03 -3.62
CA GLU A 304 -20.68 -1.88 -2.34
C GLU A 304 -20.54 -3.17 -1.50
N PRO A 305 -20.43 -3.08 -0.16
CA PRO A 305 -20.39 -4.25 0.70
C PRO A 305 -21.71 -5.01 0.72
N ASP A 306 -21.68 -6.27 1.18
CA ASP A 306 -22.92 -6.97 1.56
C ASP A 306 -23.59 -6.18 2.71
N PRO A 307 -24.88 -5.80 2.59
CA PRO A 307 -25.60 -5.12 3.67
C PRO A 307 -25.53 -5.82 5.03
N THR A 308 -25.32 -7.14 5.07
CA THR A 308 -25.18 -7.90 6.33
C THR A 308 -23.84 -7.72 7.03
N PHE A 309 -22.83 -7.15 6.36
CA PHE A 309 -21.46 -7.04 6.87
C PHE A 309 -20.94 -5.60 6.98
N VAL A 310 -21.80 -4.61 6.77
CA VAL A 310 -21.42 -3.20 6.81
C VAL A 310 -20.87 -2.85 8.19
N ASN A 311 -19.63 -2.37 8.23
CA ASN A 311 -19.03 -1.79 9.41
C ASN A 311 -19.09 -0.24 9.31
N PRO A 312 -19.78 0.45 10.23
CA PRO A 312 -19.89 1.91 10.22
C PRO A 312 -18.54 2.65 10.28
N LEU A 313 -17.50 2.03 10.85
CA LEU A 313 -16.17 2.60 10.93
C LEU A 313 -15.52 2.82 9.56
N CYS A 314 -15.95 2.08 8.52
CA CYS A 314 -15.35 2.09 7.19
C CYS A 314 -16.28 2.67 6.12
N LEU A 315 -17.16 3.61 6.48
CA LEU A 315 -18.10 4.24 5.54
C LEU A 315 -17.51 5.42 4.77
N ASP A 316 -16.42 6.02 5.25
CA ASP A 316 -15.75 7.10 4.53
C ASP A 316 -15.25 6.61 3.15
N ALA A 317 -15.34 7.46 2.13
CA ALA A 317 -14.97 7.09 0.76
C ALA A 317 -13.51 6.63 0.65
N ALA A 318 -12.60 7.18 1.48
CA ALA A 318 -11.20 6.79 1.53
C ALA A 318 -10.98 5.45 2.25
N ASP A 319 -11.95 4.96 3.02
CA ASP A 319 -11.85 3.72 3.81
C ASP A 319 -12.86 2.65 3.38
N LYS A 320 -13.70 2.92 2.37
CA LYS A 320 -14.73 1.98 1.89
C LYS A 320 -14.16 0.63 1.46
N PHE A 321 -12.92 0.59 0.97
CA PHE A 321 -12.24 -0.65 0.59
C PHE A 321 -11.97 -1.57 1.80
N ARG A 322 -12.15 -1.06 3.02
CA ARG A 322 -11.92 -1.81 4.25
C ARG A 322 -13.13 -2.60 4.74
N GLN A 323 -14.24 -2.56 4.00
CA GLN A 323 -15.41 -3.36 4.32
C GLN A 323 -15.11 -4.85 4.12
N TYR A 324 -15.62 -5.68 5.02
CA TYR A 324 -15.43 -7.13 4.92
C TYR A 324 -16.18 -7.69 3.70
N GLY A 325 -15.56 -8.66 3.01
CA GLY A 325 -16.22 -9.46 1.98
C GLY A 325 -16.29 -8.82 0.60
N LEU A 326 -15.67 -7.65 0.38
CA LEU A 326 -15.69 -6.98 -0.93
C LEU A 326 -15.12 -7.84 -2.06
N TRP A 327 -14.13 -8.69 -1.78
CA TRP A 327 -13.59 -9.63 -2.76
C TRP A 327 -14.62 -10.66 -3.22
N ASP A 328 -15.48 -11.13 -2.31
CA ASP A 328 -16.44 -12.22 -2.59
C ASP A 328 -17.58 -11.72 -3.49
N ARG A 329 -17.85 -10.41 -3.48
CA ARG A 329 -18.78 -9.73 -4.41
C ARG A 329 -18.41 -9.92 -5.88
N TYR A 330 -17.17 -10.31 -6.19
CA TYR A 330 -16.76 -10.65 -7.55
C TYR A 330 -17.69 -11.69 -8.18
N SER A 331 -17.99 -12.76 -7.47
CA SER A 331 -18.80 -13.87 -7.99
C SER A 331 -20.26 -13.48 -8.21
N ASP A 332 -20.78 -12.56 -7.39
CA ASP A 332 -22.14 -12.02 -7.52
C ASP A 332 -22.31 -11.09 -8.72
N ILE A 333 -21.28 -10.30 -9.02
CA ILE A 333 -21.28 -9.29 -10.08
C ILE A 333 -20.99 -9.97 -11.42
N TYR A 334 -20.00 -10.86 -11.45
CA TYR A 334 -19.49 -11.49 -12.65
C TYR A 334 -20.03 -12.92 -12.82
N ARG A 335 -21.34 -13.17 -12.65
CA ARG A 335 -21.90 -14.54 -12.51
C ARG A 335 -21.63 -15.52 -13.66
N HIS A 336 -21.51 -15.01 -14.89
CA HIS A 336 -21.49 -15.82 -16.12
C HIS A 336 -20.22 -15.64 -16.96
N GLY A 337 -19.19 -15.02 -16.40
CA GLY A 337 -17.92 -14.74 -17.08
C GLY A 337 -17.10 -13.78 -16.25
N ASP A 338 -15.86 -13.53 -16.66
CA ASP A 338 -14.94 -12.64 -15.93
C ASP A 338 -14.94 -11.22 -16.52
N VAL A 339 -14.11 -10.34 -15.97
CA VAL A 339 -13.94 -8.95 -16.43
C VAL A 339 -13.59 -8.92 -17.92
N VAL A 340 -14.32 -8.09 -18.68
CA VAL A 340 -14.01 -7.77 -20.08
C VAL A 340 -13.90 -6.26 -20.21
N TYR A 341 -12.67 -5.76 -20.25
CA TYR A 341 -12.36 -4.36 -20.40
C TYR A 341 -12.09 -4.04 -21.86
N THR A 342 -12.82 -3.08 -22.44
CA THR A 342 -12.62 -2.64 -23.83
C THR A 342 -11.99 -1.26 -23.85
N VAL A 343 -10.74 -1.16 -24.31
CA VAL A 343 -10.00 0.11 -24.39
C VAL A 343 -10.78 1.13 -25.23
N GLY A 344 -10.92 2.34 -24.69
CA GLY A 344 -11.68 3.43 -25.32
C GLY A 344 -13.20 3.36 -25.12
N VAL A 345 -13.71 2.34 -24.43
CA VAL A 345 -15.15 2.17 -24.15
C VAL A 345 -15.40 1.98 -22.64
N SER A 346 -14.66 1.07 -22.01
CA SER A 346 -14.74 0.80 -20.59
C SER A 346 -14.07 1.89 -19.75
N ASP A 347 -14.52 2.01 -18.51
CA ASP A 347 -14.02 2.96 -17.51
C ASP A 347 -13.45 2.17 -16.33
N TYR A 348 -12.14 2.31 -16.06
CA TYR A 348 -11.49 1.50 -15.03
C TYR A 348 -12.07 1.70 -13.62
N SER A 349 -12.68 2.86 -13.34
CA SER A 349 -13.31 3.13 -12.04
C SER A 349 -14.62 2.34 -11.82
N ARG A 350 -15.18 1.76 -12.88
CA ARG A 350 -16.48 1.06 -12.87
C ARG A 350 -16.41 -0.36 -13.42
N ASP A 351 -15.56 -0.58 -14.42
CA ASP A 351 -15.52 -1.82 -15.21
C ASP A 351 -14.27 -2.67 -14.94
N TRP A 352 -13.35 -2.18 -14.10
CA TRP A 352 -12.16 -2.92 -13.67
C TRP A 352 -12.24 -3.18 -12.18
N PHE A 353 -12.53 -4.42 -11.79
CA PHE A 353 -12.67 -4.76 -10.37
C PHE A 353 -11.35 -4.56 -9.63
N PHE A 354 -11.39 -4.06 -8.39
CA PHE A 354 -10.18 -3.66 -7.65
C PHE A 354 -9.19 -4.80 -7.36
N ALA A 355 -9.67 -6.05 -7.30
CA ALA A 355 -8.85 -7.23 -7.01
C ALA A 355 -9.14 -8.38 -7.99
N HIS A 356 -8.12 -8.89 -8.66
CA HIS A 356 -8.21 -10.09 -9.47
C HIS A 356 -8.13 -11.32 -8.58
N VAL A 357 -9.32 -11.79 -8.21
CA VAL A 357 -9.56 -12.87 -7.25
C VAL A 357 -10.10 -14.11 -7.95
N LEU A 358 -10.00 -15.25 -7.28
CA LEU A 358 -10.67 -16.46 -7.70
C LEU A 358 -12.20 -16.31 -7.65
N ARG A 359 -12.88 -17.13 -8.45
CA ARG A 359 -14.33 -17.23 -8.44
C ARG A 359 -14.78 -18.31 -7.46
N ASN A 360 -15.69 -17.93 -6.58
CA ASN A 360 -16.36 -18.81 -5.65
C ASN A 360 -17.58 -19.45 -6.34
N THR A 361 -17.58 -20.77 -6.50
CA THR A 361 -18.65 -21.52 -7.19
C THR A 361 -19.75 -22.02 -6.24
N GLY A 362 -19.75 -21.57 -4.98
CA GLY A 362 -20.72 -21.95 -3.95
C GLY A 362 -20.19 -22.95 -2.93
N ASN A 363 -18.94 -23.41 -3.08
CA ASN A 363 -18.19 -24.13 -2.06
C ASN A 363 -16.81 -23.50 -1.94
N ILE A 364 -16.43 -23.09 -0.72
CA ILE A 364 -15.14 -22.43 -0.44
C ILE A 364 -13.93 -23.32 -0.78
N THR A 365 -14.15 -24.64 -0.93
CA THR A 365 -13.12 -25.59 -1.35
C THR A 365 -13.06 -25.82 -2.86
N ASP A 366 -13.96 -25.23 -3.65
CA ASP A 366 -14.03 -25.38 -5.11
C ASP A 366 -13.96 -24.00 -5.80
N LEU A 367 -12.77 -23.42 -5.73
CA LEU A 367 -12.46 -22.11 -6.29
C LEU A 367 -11.94 -22.26 -7.73
N SER A 368 -12.57 -21.56 -8.67
CA SER A 368 -12.13 -21.57 -10.07
C SER A 368 -11.25 -20.36 -10.39
N THR A 369 -10.19 -20.60 -11.16
CA THR A 369 -9.35 -19.54 -11.74
C THR A 369 -10.18 -18.59 -12.60
N THR A 370 -9.83 -17.31 -12.60
CA THR A 370 -10.50 -16.29 -13.42
C THR A 370 -9.56 -15.80 -14.52
N THR A 371 -10.12 -15.42 -15.66
CA THR A 371 -9.38 -14.87 -16.79
C THR A 371 -10.01 -13.58 -17.30
N TRP A 372 -9.36 -12.46 -17.00
CA TRP A 372 -9.80 -11.14 -17.44
C TRP A 372 -9.34 -10.88 -18.87
N GLN A 373 -10.13 -10.12 -19.63
CA GLN A 373 -9.87 -9.79 -21.03
C GLN A 373 -9.68 -8.28 -21.18
N ILE A 374 -8.58 -7.87 -21.80
CA ILE A 374 -8.40 -6.50 -22.31
C ILE A 374 -8.55 -6.55 -23.81
N LYS A 375 -9.62 -5.96 -24.34
CA LYS A 375 -9.91 -5.86 -25.77
C LYS A 375 -9.51 -4.48 -26.28
N TYR A 376 -8.80 -4.43 -27.39
CA TYR A 376 -8.33 -3.19 -27.99
C TYR A 376 -8.16 -3.35 -29.50
N ASN A 377 -8.11 -2.23 -30.21
CA ASN A 377 -7.94 -2.22 -31.66
C ASN A 377 -6.58 -1.59 -32.02
N LEU A 378 -5.85 -2.22 -32.94
CA LEU A 378 -4.61 -1.67 -33.51
C LEU A 378 -4.81 -1.39 -35.00
N GLN A 379 -4.65 -0.13 -35.40
CA GLN A 379 -4.76 0.27 -36.81
C GLN A 379 -3.60 -0.27 -37.65
N ASP A 380 -2.40 -0.29 -37.06
CA ASP A 380 -1.19 -0.80 -37.68
C ASP A 380 -0.41 -1.68 -36.71
N VAL A 381 0.21 -2.72 -37.26
CA VAL A 381 1.07 -3.65 -36.52
C VAL A 381 2.41 -3.77 -37.23
N ASN A 382 3.50 -3.51 -36.50
CA ASN A 382 4.84 -3.82 -36.96
C ASN A 382 5.20 -5.24 -36.53
N GLU A 383 4.98 -6.22 -37.41
CA GLU A 383 5.23 -7.64 -37.11
C GLU A 383 6.69 -7.96 -36.75
N LYS A 384 7.64 -7.11 -37.20
CA LYS A 384 9.07 -7.24 -36.90
C LYS A 384 9.51 -6.44 -35.68
N GLY A 385 8.64 -5.59 -35.14
CA GLY A 385 8.90 -4.77 -33.96
C GLY A 385 8.68 -5.54 -32.66
N ASN A 386 9.15 -4.96 -31.56
CA ASN A 386 8.94 -5.48 -30.21
C ASN A 386 8.11 -4.48 -29.41
N TYR A 387 6.89 -4.88 -29.05
CA TYR A 387 5.99 -4.11 -28.20
C TYR A 387 6.36 -4.37 -26.73
N THR A 388 5.96 -3.47 -25.83
CA THR A 388 6.15 -3.67 -24.39
C THR A 388 4.83 -3.55 -23.65
N LEU A 389 4.47 -4.54 -22.84
CA LEU A 389 3.43 -4.40 -21.84
C LEU A 389 4.09 -4.08 -20.50
N GLN A 390 3.89 -2.86 -20.00
CA GLN A 390 4.21 -2.51 -18.63
C GLN A 390 3.05 -2.95 -17.75
N LEU A 391 3.35 -3.76 -16.74
CA LEU A 391 2.39 -4.28 -15.79
C LEU A 391 2.87 -3.96 -14.38
N ALA A 392 2.19 -3.03 -13.71
CA ALA A 392 2.40 -2.69 -12.32
C ALA A 392 1.30 -3.32 -11.46
N LEU A 393 1.70 -3.98 -10.37
CA LEU A 393 0.83 -4.57 -9.37
C LEU A 393 0.97 -3.80 -8.06
N ALA A 394 -0.15 -3.37 -7.49
CA ALA A 394 -0.24 -2.78 -6.17
C ALA A 394 -0.10 -3.83 -5.05
N ALA A 395 -0.56 -5.06 -5.30
CA ALA A 395 -0.46 -6.17 -4.34
C ALA A 395 -0.50 -7.54 -5.02
N ALA A 396 0.01 -8.56 -4.34
CA ALA A 396 -0.15 -9.96 -4.71
C ALA A 396 -0.14 -10.87 -3.48
N SER A 397 -1.00 -11.89 -3.49
CA SER A 397 -1.13 -12.89 -2.45
C SER A 397 -1.13 -14.27 -3.08
N TYR A 398 -0.03 -15.03 -2.95
CA TYR A 398 0.12 -16.40 -3.45
C TYR A 398 -0.31 -16.64 -4.93
N ALA A 399 -0.32 -15.58 -5.73
CA ALA A 399 -0.87 -15.60 -7.07
C ALA A 399 0.17 -16.00 -8.11
N GLU A 400 -0.32 -16.44 -9.27
CA GLU A 400 0.47 -16.49 -10.50
C GLU A 400 -0.39 -15.86 -11.59
N LEU A 401 0.14 -14.82 -12.22
CA LEU A 401 -0.51 -14.16 -13.34
C LEU A 401 0.11 -14.64 -14.64
N GLN A 402 -0.71 -15.27 -15.48
CA GLN A 402 -0.34 -15.69 -16.83
C GLN A 402 -0.96 -14.76 -17.87
N ILE A 403 -0.16 -14.35 -18.85
CA ILE A 403 -0.58 -13.42 -19.91
C ILE A 403 -0.53 -14.13 -21.25
N ARG A 404 -1.65 -14.07 -21.99
CA ARG A 404 -1.77 -14.59 -23.37
C ARG A 404 -2.30 -13.50 -24.28
N PHE A 405 -1.96 -13.60 -25.57
CA PHE A 405 -2.36 -12.64 -26.60
C PHE A 405 -3.12 -13.38 -27.69
N ASN A 406 -4.33 -12.92 -28.00
CA ASN A 406 -5.22 -13.35 -29.10
C ASN A 406 -5.67 -14.82 -29.11
N ASN A 407 -4.98 -15.71 -28.40
CA ASN A 407 -5.34 -17.12 -28.25
C ASN A 407 -5.25 -17.52 -26.77
N LEU A 408 -6.41 -17.66 -26.13
CA LEU A 408 -6.52 -18.11 -24.74
C LEU A 408 -6.04 -19.56 -24.56
N ASP A 409 -6.30 -20.41 -25.55
CA ASP A 409 -5.98 -21.85 -25.50
C ASP A 409 -4.51 -22.15 -25.84
N ALA A 410 -3.67 -21.11 -25.99
CA ALA A 410 -2.25 -21.29 -26.17
C ALA A 410 -1.65 -22.02 -24.97
N ILE A 411 -1.04 -23.19 -25.23
CA ILE A 411 -0.47 -24.09 -24.22
C ILE A 411 0.49 -23.33 -23.30
N GLN A 412 1.41 -22.57 -23.88
CA GLN A 412 2.37 -21.76 -23.13
C GLN A 412 1.90 -20.30 -23.09
N PRO A 413 1.79 -19.69 -21.89
CA PRO A 413 1.55 -18.26 -21.80
C PRO A 413 2.72 -17.46 -22.37
N CYS A 414 2.46 -16.27 -22.90
CA CYS A 414 3.51 -15.37 -23.38
C CYS A 414 4.39 -14.90 -22.21
N PHE A 415 3.79 -14.77 -21.03
CA PHE A 415 4.47 -14.40 -19.80
C PHE A 415 3.78 -15.06 -18.60
N THR A 416 4.56 -15.43 -17.60
CA THR A 416 4.05 -15.81 -16.28
C THR A 416 4.90 -15.10 -15.23
N THR A 417 4.25 -14.55 -14.20
CA THR A 417 4.96 -14.03 -13.02
C THR A 417 5.64 -15.15 -12.22
N THR A 418 5.31 -16.42 -12.50
CA THR A 418 5.41 -17.52 -11.53
C THR A 418 4.67 -17.17 -10.24
N ARG A 419 4.86 -17.94 -9.16
CA ARG A 419 4.22 -17.62 -7.89
C ARG A 419 4.84 -16.37 -7.27
N ILE A 420 3.99 -15.38 -7.02
CA ILE A 420 4.34 -14.11 -6.39
C ILE A 420 3.43 -13.81 -5.20
N GLY A 421 3.88 -12.88 -4.36
CA GLY A 421 3.03 -12.31 -3.32
C GLY A 421 3.02 -13.08 -2.00
N TYR A 422 2.79 -12.36 -0.92
CA TYR A 422 2.65 -12.82 0.46
C TYR A 422 2.04 -11.70 1.35
N ASP A 423 1.56 -10.62 0.73
CA ASP A 423 1.11 -9.43 1.47
C ASP A 423 -0.24 -9.66 2.17
N ASN A 424 -1.08 -10.56 1.64
CA ASN A 424 -2.43 -10.83 2.10
C ASN A 424 -3.30 -9.56 2.13
N ALA A 425 -3.08 -8.61 1.22
CA ALA A 425 -3.77 -7.33 1.23
C ALA A 425 -5.31 -7.50 1.17
N VAL A 426 -5.80 -8.40 0.31
CA VAL A 426 -7.24 -8.70 0.17
C VAL A 426 -7.85 -9.18 1.49
N ALA A 427 -7.25 -10.18 2.14
CA ALA A 427 -7.72 -10.69 3.43
C ALA A 427 -7.59 -9.69 4.59
N ARG A 428 -6.76 -8.66 4.41
CA ARG A 428 -6.44 -7.65 5.41
C ARG A 428 -7.06 -6.30 5.06
N HIS A 429 -8.14 -6.28 4.27
CA HIS A 429 -8.91 -5.08 3.98
C HIS A 429 -8.04 -3.95 3.39
N GLY A 430 -6.97 -4.31 2.68
CA GLY A 430 -6.01 -3.40 2.07
C GLY A 430 -6.33 -3.18 0.61
N ILE A 431 -5.91 -2.03 0.08
CA ILE A 431 -6.03 -1.67 -1.34
C ILE A 431 -4.66 -1.65 -2.05
N HIS A 432 -3.61 -2.04 -1.33
CA HIS A 432 -2.25 -2.22 -1.82
C HIS A 432 -1.42 -3.05 -0.82
N GLY A 433 -0.27 -3.53 -1.27
CA GLY A 433 0.73 -4.30 -0.54
C GLY A 433 2.13 -3.95 -1.05
N LEU A 434 2.87 -4.95 -1.54
CA LEU A 434 4.17 -4.69 -2.20
C LEU A 434 3.99 -4.38 -3.68
N TYR A 435 4.64 -3.30 -4.11
CA TYR A 435 4.69 -2.87 -5.50
C TYR A 435 5.56 -3.82 -6.33
N ARG A 436 5.07 -4.22 -7.51
CA ARG A 436 5.83 -5.04 -8.46
C ARG A 436 5.62 -4.52 -9.88
N LEU A 437 6.71 -4.28 -10.60
CA LEU A 437 6.68 -3.86 -12.00
C LEU A 437 7.28 -4.94 -12.90
N TYR A 438 6.57 -5.26 -13.97
CA TYR A 438 7.02 -6.15 -15.03
C TYR A 438 7.00 -5.42 -16.37
N SER A 439 8.16 -5.36 -17.04
CA SER A 439 8.28 -4.87 -18.41
C SER A 439 8.36 -6.06 -19.37
N ILE A 440 7.25 -6.38 -20.03
CA ILE A 440 7.09 -7.62 -20.78
C ILE A 440 7.25 -7.32 -22.27
N ASN A 441 8.33 -7.82 -22.88
CA ASN A 441 8.57 -7.68 -24.31
C ASN A 441 7.72 -8.69 -25.11
N ILE A 442 6.97 -8.20 -26.11
CA ILE A 442 6.09 -9.01 -26.94
C ILE A 442 6.46 -8.82 -28.42
N PRO A 443 6.82 -9.90 -29.14
CA PRO A 443 7.06 -9.84 -30.58
C PRO A 443 5.81 -9.36 -31.34
N GLY A 444 6.01 -8.48 -32.32
CA GLY A 444 4.94 -7.87 -33.11
C GLY A 444 4.03 -8.88 -33.82
N ASN A 445 4.56 -10.05 -34.19
CA ASN A 445 3.78 -11.14 -34.81
C ASN A 445 2.73 -11.79 -33.88
N ARG A 446 2.66 -11.40 -32.60
CA ARG A 446 1.60 -11.79 -31.67
C ARG A 446 0.35 -10.93 -31.81
N PHE A 447 0.45 -9.78 -32.48
CA PHE A 447 -0.65 -8.86 -32.72
C PHE A 447 -1.16 -8.96 -34.15
N ILE A 448 -2.42 -8.59 -34.36
CA ILE A 448 -3.04 -8.50 -35.68
C ILE A 448 -3.57 -7.08 -35.90
N ARG A 449 -3.62 -6.63 -37.16
CA ARG A 449 -4.37 -5.42 -37.49
C ARG A 449 -5.85 -5.64 -37.14
N GLY A 450 -6.46 -4.67 -36.48
CA GLY A 450 -7.83 -4.73 -35.98
C GLY A 450 -7.90 -5.17 -34.52
N ASN A 451 -8.87 -6.00 -34.19
CA ASN A 451 -9.20 -6.34 -32.81
C ASN A 451 -8.21 -7.36 -32.24
N ASN A 452 -7.64 -7.02 -31.08
CA ASN A 452 -6.76 -7.87 -30.30
C ASN A 452 -7.36 -8.10 -28.91
N THR A 453 -6.90 -9.13 -28.23
CA THR A 453 -7.27 -9.41 -26.83
C THR A 453 -6.06 -9.87 -26.05
N ILE A 454 -5.81 -9.24 -24.90
CA ILE A 454 -4.92 -9.76 -23.86
C ILE A 454 -5.77 -10.52 -22.86
N PHE A 455 -5.36 -11.73 -22.52
CA PHE A 455 -5.93 -12.53 -21.47
C PHE A 455 -5.00 -12.51 -20.27
N LEU A 456 -5.54 -12.13 -19.12
CA LEU A 456 -4.88 -12.12 -17.83
C LEU A 456 -5.51 -13.22 -16.99
N THR A 457 -4.79 -14.31 -16.75
CA THR A 457 -5.30 -15.45 -15.96
C THR A 457 -4.60 -15.50 -14.62
N GLN A 458 -5.34 -15.37 -13.52
CA GLN A 458 -4.85 -15.80 -12.22
C GLN A 458 -4.96 -17.33 -12.21
N SER A 459 -3.82 -18.04 -12.26
CA SER A 459 -3.79 -19.49 -12.49
C SER A 459 -3.68 -20.34 -11.23
N ARG A 460 -3.56 -19.73 -10.04
CA ARG A 460 -3.39 -20.43 -8.76
C ARG A 460 -4.65 -20.38 -7.94
N SER A 461 -5.25 -21.55 -7.70
CA SER A 461 -6.52 -21.69 -6.99
C SER A 461 -6.41 -22.49 -5.69
N HIS A 462 -5.35 -22.28 -4.91
CA HIS A 462 -5.10 -23.08 -3.70
C HIS A 462 -5.81 -22.54 -2.45
N ALA A 463 -6.05 -21.24 -2.38
CA ALA A 463 -6.72 -20.59 -1.27
C ALA A 463 -7.60 -19.43 -1.72
N LEU A 464 -8.60 -19.08 -0.90
CA LEU A 464 -9.59 -18.02 -1.17
C LEU A 464 -8.97 -16.67 -1.54
N PHE A 465 -7.81 -16.37 -0.97
CA PHE A 465 -7.13 -15.09 -1.12
C PHE A 465 -5.97 -15.11 -2.11
N ASP A 466 -5.88 -16.15 -2.95
CA ASP A 466 -4.94 -16.13 -4.07
C ASP A 466 -5.39 -15.05 -5.06
N ALA A 467 -4.70 -13.91 -5.07
CA ALA A 467 -5.17 -12.72 -5.77
C ALA A 467 -4.04 -11.76 -6.17
N VAL A 468 -4.30 -10.91 -7.16
CA VAL A 468 -3.48 -9.74 -7.48
C VAL A 468 -4.33 -8.47 -7.48
N MET A 469 -3.74 -7.36 -7.08
CA MET A 469 -4.31 -6.02 -7.30
C MET A 469 -3.43 -5.30 -8.31
N TYR A 470 -4.06 -4.77 -9.35
CA TYR A 470 -3.36 -3.97 -10.34
C TYR A 470 -3.15 -2.56 -9.79
N ASP A 471 -2.04 -1.96 -10.18
CA ASP A 471 -1.80 -0.51 -10.05
C ASP A 471 -2.04 0.13 -11.41
N TYR A 472 -1.25 -0.30 -12.40
CA TYR A 472 -1.30 0.29 -13.72
C TYR A 472 -0.88 -0.69 -14.81
N ILE A 473 -1.53 -0.60 -15.97
CA ILE A 473 -1.20 -1.42 -17.15
C ILE A 473 -1.06 -0.50 -18.34
N ARG A 474 0.04 -0.63 -19.09
CA ARG A 474 0.27 0.14 -20.33
C ARG A 474 0.83 -0.75 -21.43
N LEU A 475 0.23 -0.67 -22.62
CA LEU A 475 0.83 -1.23 -23.83
C LEU A 475 1.56 -0.13 -24.61
N GLU A 476 2.81 -0.38 -24.92
CA GLU A 476 3.69 0.49 -25.70
C GLU A 476 3.92 -0.12 -27.09
N GLY A 477 4.00 0.75 -28.09
CA GLY A 477 4.40 0.39 -29.45
C GLY A 477 5.86 -0.08 -29.54
N PRO A 478 6.32 -0.45 -30.74
CA PRO A 478 7.71 -0.76 -31.00
C PRO A 478 8.64 0.36 -30.54
N ALA A 479 9.83 0.00 -30.08
CA ALA A 479 10.83 0.98 -29.70
C ALA A 479 11.12 1.97 -30.83
N VAL A 480 11.24 3.24 -30.48
CA VAL A 480 11.56 4.35 -31.38
C VAL A 480 13.04 4.39 -31.68
#